data_AF-A0A7W4V100-F1
#
_entry.id   AF-A0A7W4V100-F1
#
_cell.length_a   1.000
_cell.length_b   1.000
_cell.length_c   1.000
_cell.angle_alpha   90.00
_cell.angle_beta   90.00
_cell.angle_gamma   90.00
#
_symmetry.space_group_name_H-M   'P 1'
#
loop_
_entity.id
_entity.type
_entity.pdbx_description
1 polymer ?
#
loop_
_entity_poly.entity_id
_entity_poly.type
_entity_poly.pdbx_seq_one_letter_code
_entity_poly.pdbx_strand_id
1 'polypeptide(L)'
;MITLYSGLVVRQPLVDTVIPAFERAHGVRVEATFEPTSKLLQRIGAGERPDLVLGVSSSVRDLAVEGVVDREAIADIAVSAVGFARLPATPAPADPSASTFLDYLLAARAVAYTLSGASGLHFMEVLRTRGLLDRIDERAVRFESGLTAEAVVDGRAEVAIQQVSELRSVAGPHIVEPIPHELQAYARFAIGARTGAPDAAKDFARALTGAPAQDAFAAAGLSTP
;
A
#
# COMPACT_ATOMS: atom_id res chain seq x y z
N MET A 1 15.18 -10.46 -18.19
CA MET A 1 14.05 -9.61 -17.76
C MET A 1 13.49 -10.21 -16.50
N ILE A 2 13.18 -9.40 -15.49
CA ILE A 2 12.58 -9.80 -14.21
C ILE A 2 11.14 -9.31 -14.23
N THR A 3 10.19 -10.19 -13.94
CA THR A 3 8.78 -9.80 -13.79
C THR A 3 8.43 -9.62 -12.31
N LEU A 4 7.90 -8.44 -11.95
CA LEU A 4 7.58 -8.06 -10.57
C LEU A 4 6.10 -7.71 -10.43
N TYR A 5 5.38 -8.41 -9.56
CA TYR A 5 4.04 -8.01 -9.13
C TYR A 5 4.17 -7.33 -7.78
N SER A 6 3.72 -6.08 -7.67
CA SER A 6 3.97 -5.24 -6.50
C SER A 6 2.75 -4.47 -6.03
N GLY A 7 2.51 -4.49 -4.73
CA GLY A 7 1.57 -3.58 -4.07
C GLY A 7 1.95 -2.11 -4.29
N LEU A 8 0.94 -1.23 -4.41
CA LEU A 8 1.16 0.20 -4.65
C LEU A 8 1.93 0.93 -3.53
N VAL A 9 1.95 0.36 -2.32
CA VAL A 9 2.57 0.94 -1.11
C VAL A 9 4.04 1.34 -1.27
N VAL A 10 4.78 0.68 -2.16
CA VAL A 10 6.20 0.95 -2.47
C VAL A 10 6.39 1.43 -3.91
N ARG A 11 5.30 1.70 -4.65
CA ARG A 11 5.36 2.02 -6.08
C ARG A 11 6.29 3.20 -6.35
N GLN A 12 6.07 4.32 -5.66
CA GLN A 12 6.87 5.53 -5.88
C GLN A 12 8.38 5.29 -5.65
N PRO A 13 8.84 4.80 -4.48
CA PRO A 13 10.27 4.56 -4.28
C PRO A 13 10.84 3.48 -5.22
N LEU A 14 10.05 2.48 -5.64
CA LEU A 14 10.50 1.51 -6.63
C LEU A 14 10.70 2.14 -8.00
N VAL A 15 9.74 2.90 -8.51
CA VAL A 15 9.78 3.50 -9.85
C VAL A 15 10.82 4.61 -9.94
N ASP A 16 10.89 5.47 -8.93
CA ASP A 16 11.71 6.68 -9.00
C ASP A 16 13.18 6.40 -8.68
N THR A 17 13.45 5.40 -7.83
CA THR A 17 14.79 5.19 -7.25
C THR A 17 15.31 3.78 -7.48
N VAL A 18 14.62 2.77 -6.94
CA VAL A 18 15.23 1.44 -6.75
C VAL A 18 15.35 0.66 -8.06
N ILE A 19 14.29 0.61 -8.87
CA ILE A 19 14.30 -0.09 -10.16
C ILE A 19 15.34 0.54 -11.10
N PRO A 20 15.32 1.88 -11.36
CA PRO A 20 16.32 2.48 -12.25
C PRO A 20 17.77 2.27 -11.79
N ALA A 21 18.03 2.31 -10.48
CA ALA A 21 19.36 2.08 -9.94
C ALA A 21 19.82 0.62 -10.16
N PHE A 22 18.94 -0.34 -9.89
CA PHE A 22 19.25 -1.76 -10.07
C PHE A 22 19.46 -2.12 -11.54
N GLU A 23 18.60 -1.65 -12.44
CA GLU A 23 18.74 -1.89 -13.88
C GLU A 23 20.07 -1.37 -14.43
N ARG A 24 20.49 -0.16 -14.02
CA ARG A 24 21.79 0.41 -14.41
C ARG A 24 22.98 -0.38 -13.87
N ALA A 25 22.91 -0.85 -12.64
CA ALA A 25 24.01 -1.56 -11.99
C ALA A 25 24.20 -2.99 -12.54
N HIS A 26 23.11 -3.66 -12.91
CA HIS A 26 23.12 -5.08 -13.27
C HIS A 26 22.91 -5.35 -14.77
N GLY A 27 22.58 -4.34 -15.58
CA GLY A 27 22.33 -4.53 -17.01
C GLY A 27 21.11 -5.40 -17.30
N VAL A 28 20.11 -5.37 -16.41
CA VAL A 28 18.86 -6.12 -16.52
C VAL A 28 17.66 -5.17 -16.63
N ARG A 29 16.50 -5.72 -16.96
CA ARG A 29 15.22 -4.99 -16.98
C ARG A 29 14.24 -5.59 -15.99
N VAL A 30 13.55 -4.74 -15.22
CA VAL A 30 12.46 -5.09 -14.30
C VAL A 30 11.15 -4.59 -14.90
N GLU A 31 10.26 -5.51 -15.24
CA GLU A 31 8.91 -5.23 -15.67
C GLU A 31 7.97 -5.35 -14.47
N ALA A 32 7.51 -4.20 -13.97
CA ALA A 32 6.69 -4.13 -12.76
C ALA A 32 5.21 -3.89 -13.08
N THR A 33 4.33 -4.70 -12.49
CA THR A 33 2.89 -4.49 -12.44
C THR A 33 2.50 -4.04 -11.03
N PHE A 34 1.85 -2.88 -10.93
CA PHE A 34 1.42 -2.30 -9.65
C PHE A 34 -0.08 -2.39 -9.48
N GLU A 35 -0.53 -3.19 -8.52
CA GLU A 35 -1.95 -3.39 -8.19
C GLU A 35 -2.09 -3.71 -6.69
N PRO A 36 -3.29 -3.60 -6.10
CA PRO A 36 -3.55 -4.08 -4.76
C PRO A 36 -3.18 -5.57 -4.62
N THR A 37 -2.63 -5.97 -3.47
CA THR A 37 -2.21 -7.36 -3.20
C THR A 37 -3.30 -8.36 -3.55
N SER A 38 -4.56 -8.08 -3.20
CA SER A 38 -5.71 -8.94 -3.51
C SER A 38 -5.90 -9.18 -5.02
N LYS A 39 -5.75 -8.15 -5.85
CA LYS A 39 -5.81 -8.28 -7.32
C LYS A 39 -4.61 -9.05 -7.87
N LEU A 40 -3.42 -8.84 -7.31
CA LEU A 40 -2.23 -9.62 -7.69
C LEU A 40 -2.40 -11.12 -7.38
N LEU A 41 -2.98 -11.44 -6.21
CA LEU A 41 -3.32 -12.83 -5.85
C LEU A 41 -4.35 -13.44 -6.80
N GLN A 42 -5.37 -12.68 -7.24
CA GLN A 42 -6.33 -13.17 -8.23
C GLN A 42 -5.64 -13.55 -9.55
N ARG A 43 -4.71 -12.72 -10.02
CA ARG A 43 -3.92 -12.98 -11.24
C ARG A 43 -3.03 -14.22 -11.09
N ILE A 44 -2.39 -14.37 -9.95
CA ILE A 44 -1.59 -15.57 -9.62
C ILE A 44 -2.49 -16.82 -9.56
N GLY A 45 -3.65 -16.72 -8.92
CA GLY A 45 -4.66 -17.80 -8.89
C GLY A 45 -5.17 -18.17 -10.29
N ALA A 46 -5.24 -17.20 -11.21
CA ALA A 46 -5.60 -17.43 -12.61
C ALA A 46 -4.46 -18.04 -13.47
N GLY A 47 -3.30 -18.31 -12.88
CA GLY A 47 -2.19 -19.00 -13.54
C GLY A 47 -1.00 -18.13 -13.90
N GLU A 48 -1.04 -16.82 -13.66
CA GLU A 48 0.12 -15.96 -13.89
C GLU A 48 1.25 -16.28 -12.88
N ARG A 49 2.50 -16.20 -13.32
CA ARG A 49 3.68 -16.62 -12.52
C ARG A 49 4.82 -15.59 -12.66
N PRO A 50 4.71 -14.41 -12.02
CA PRO A 50 5.80 -13.44 -12.00
C PRO A 50 7.01 -14.02 -11.26
N ASP A 51 8.22 -13.53 -11.58
CA ASP A 51 9.44 -13.94 -10.89
C ASP A 51 9.43 -13.51 -9.41
N LEU A 52 8.83 -12.34 -9.13
CA LEU A 52 8.74 -11.75 -7.81
C LEU A 52 7.30 -11.31 -7.49
N VAL A 53 6.91 -11.53 -6.24
CA VAL A 53 5.66 -11.01 -5.67
C VAL A 53 6.01 -10.17 -4.44
N LEU A 54 5.58 -8.92 -4.45
CA LEU A 54 5.71 -7.98 -3.35
C LEU A 54 4.32 -7.55 -2.92
N GLY A 55 3.93 -7.87 -1.70
CA GLY A 55 2.59 -7.61 -1.19
C GLY A 55 2.52 -7.69 0.33
N VAL A 56 1.31 -7.80 0.86
CA VAL A 56 1.10 -8.01 2.30
C VAL A 56 1.83 -9.30 2.72
N SER A 57 2.63 -9.22 3.80
CA SER A 57 3.56 -10.28 4.19
C SER A 57 2.85 -11.62 4.45
N SER A 58 1.66 -11.62 5.07
CA SER A 58 0.87 -12.83 5.24
C SER A 58 0.50 -13.47 3.89
N SER A 59 -0.01 -12.69 2.95
CA SER A 59 -0.37 -13.18 1.61
C SER A 59 0.82 -13.76 0.83
N VAL A 60 2.00 -13.14 0.93
CA VAL A 60 3.22 -13.68 0.29
C VAL A 60 3.64 -15.01 0.93
N ARG A 61 3.45 -15.16 2.25
CA ARG A 61 3.73 -16.41 2.96
C ARG A 61 2.71 -17.50 2.64
N ASP A 62 1.44 -17.14 2.42
CA ASP A 62 0.40 -18.07 1.97
C ASP A 62 0.75 -18.63 0.58
N LEU A 63 1.23 -17.80 -0.34
CA LEU A 63 1.73 -18.25 -1.65
C LEU A 63 2.90 -19.25 -1.52
N ALA A 64 3.70 -19.18 -0.45
CA ALA A 64 4.74 -20.18 -0.18
C ALA A 64 4.20 -21.48 0.41
N VAL A 65 3.06 -21.45 1.12
CA VAL A 65 2.34 -22.67 1.50
C VAL A 65 1.76 -23.36 0.26
N GLU A 66 1.31 -22.58 -0.72
CA GLU A 66 0.80 -23.06 -2.01
C GLU A 66 1.89 -23.50 -3.00
N GLY A 67 3.18 -23.31 -2.66
CA GLY A 67 4.31 -23.68 -3.52
C GLY A 67 4.53 -22.75 -4.72
N VAL A 68 3.89 -21.57 -4.73
CA VAL A 68 4.09 -20.54 -5.76
C VAL A 68 5.35 -19.71 -5.49
N VAL A 69 5.59 -19.40 -4.22
CA VAL A 69 6.77 -18.65 -3.74
C VAL A 69 7.70 -19.59 -2.98
N ASP A 70 9.01 -19.43 -3.16
CA ASP A 70 9.99 -20.14 -2.35
C ASP A 70 10.03 -19.52 -0.94
N ARG A 71 9.75 -20.35 0.07
CA ARG A 71 9.71 -19.93 1.48
C ARG A 71 11.04 -19.32 1.94
N GLU A 72 12.16 -19.83 1.45
CA GLU A 72 13.50 -19.33 1.82
C GLU A 72 13.84 -18.03 1.10
N ALA A 73 13.06 -17.65 0.10
CA ALA A 73 13.24 -16.43 -0.68
C ALA A 73 12.27 -15.29 -0.29
N ILE A 74 11.64 -15.37 0.90
CA ILE A 74 10.78 -14.31 1.43
C ILE A 74 11.57 -13.39 2.36
N ALA A 75 11.48 -12.09 2.12
CA ALA A 75 12.00 -11.05 3.01
C ALA A 75 10.93 -9.99 3.29
N ASP A 76 10.72 -9.64 4.56
CA ASP A 76 9.97 -8.43 4.90
C ASP A 76 10.78 -7.20 4.48
N ILE A 77 10.12 -6.18 3.92
CA ILE A 77 10.78 -5.00 3.33
C ILE A 77 10.32 -3.66 3.91
N ALA A 78 9.09 -3.60 4.43
CA ALA A 78 8.51 -2.36 4.92
C ALA A 78 7.32 -2.62 5.85
N VAL A 79 7.06 -1.67 6.74
CA VAL A 79 5.81 -1.51 7.49
C VAL A 79 5.16 -0.20 7.09
N SER A 80 3.86 -0.23 6.82
CA SER A 80 3.08 0.98 6.52
C SER A 80 1.92 1.15 7.50
N ALA A 81 1.70 2.41 7.88
CA ALA A 81 0.55 2.88 8.63
C ALA A 81 -0.60 3.22 7.68
N VAL A 82 -1.85 3.00 8.13
CA VAL A 82 -3.02 3.62 7.48
C VAL A 82 -3.10 5.08 7.92
N GLY A 83 -3.24 5.99 6.96
CA GLY A 83 -3.41 7.41 7.20
C GLY A 83 -4.70 7.95 6.60
N PHE A 84 -4.88 9.25 6.82
CA PHE A 84 -5.87 10.04 6.12
C PHE A 84 -5.23 11.27 5.48
N ALA A 85 -5.83 11.73 4.38
CA ALA A 85 -5.46 12.96 3.70
C ALA A 85 -6.63 13.94 3.65
N ARG A 86 -6.33 15.24 3.74
CA ARG A 86 -7.28 16.35 3.61
C ARG A 86 -6.61 17.57 2.98
N LEU A 87 -7.38 18.50 2.44
CA LEU A 87 -6.82 19.78 1.98
C LEU A 87 -6.33 20.62 3.18
N PRO A 88 -5.29 21.47 3.03
CA PRO A 88 -4.80 22.29 4.14
C PRO A 88 -5.86 23.22 4.75
N ALA A 89 -6.81 23.69 3.94
CA ALA A 89 -7.85 24.61 4.35
C ALA A 89 -9.06 23.92 5.03
N THR A 90 -9.16 22.59 5.01
CA THR A 90 -10.25 21.88 5.70
C THR A 90 -9.88 21.62 7.15
N PRO A 91 -10.86 21.64 8.09
CA PRO A 91 -10.60 21.35 9.49
C PRO A 91 -9.93 19.97 9.69
N ALA A 92 -9.04 19.89 10.68
CA ALA A 92 -8.51 18.64 11.20
C ALA A 92 -9.46 18.07 12.29
N PRO A 93 -9.34 16.78 12.65
CA PRO A 93 -9.91 16.26 13.88
C PRO A 93 -9.45 17.10 15.09
N ALA A 94 -10.32 17.31 16.07
CA ALA A 94 -10.02 18.18 17.22
C ALA A 94 -8.94 17.61 18.15
N ASP A 95 -8.81 16.29 18.20
CA ASP A 95 -7.85 15.54 19.00
C ASP A 95 -7.58 14.16 18.33
N PRO A 96 -6.56 13.40 18.77
CA PRO A 96 -6.17 12.15 18.13
C PRO A 96 -6.96 10.92 18.60
N SER A 97 -8.08 11.06 19.32
CA SER A 97 -8.87 9.92 19.80
C SER A 97 -9.66 9.26 18.67
N ALA A 98 -9.93 7.96 18.82
CA ALA A 98 -10.78 7.24 17.87
C ALA A 98 -12.17 7.87 17.73
N SER A 99 -12.81 8.28 18.83
CA SER A 99 -14.15 8.87 18.79
C SER A 99 -14.17 10.17 17.98
N THR A 100 -13.24 11.08 18.27
CA THR A 100 -13.16 12.37 17.56
C THR A 100 -12.88 12.18 16.08
N PHE A 101 -12.04 11.21 15.72
CA PHE A 101 -11.79 10.88 14.32
C PHE A 101 -13.01 10.28 13.61
N LEU A 102 -13.75 9.39 14.25
CA LEU A 102 -14.96 8.81 13.65
C LEU A 102 -16.05 9.87 13.47
N ASP A 103 -16.24 10.77 14.44
CA ASP A 103 -17.16 11.90 14.32
C ASP A 103 -16.74 12.85 13.20
N TYR A 104 -15.43 13.10 13.06
CA TYR A 104 -14.87 13.85 11.95
C TYR A 104 -15.22 13.23 10.57
N LEU A 105 -15.07 11.91 10.43
CA LEU A 105 -15.45 11.20 9.20
C LEU A 105 -16.98 11.24 8.97
N LEU A 106 -17.77 11.19 10.04
CA LEU A 106 -19.23 11.29 9.94
C LEU A 106 -19.68 12.69 9.51
N ALA A 107 -18.95 13.73 9.89
CA ALA A 107 -19.23 15.11 9.51
C ALA A 107 -18.74 15.47 8.09
N ALA A 108 -17.74 14.75 7.57
CA ALA A 108 -17.20 14.98 6.24
C ALA A 108 -18.25 14.72 5.14
N ARG A 109 -18.31 15.60 4.14
CA ARG A 109 -19.23 15.50 2.98
C ARG A 109 -19.03 14.23 2.16
N ALA A 110 -17.79 13.76 2.06
CA ALA A 110 -17.46 12.53 1.36
C ALA A 110 -16.10 12.02 1.84
N VAL A 111 -16.00 10.70 1.97
CA VAL A 111 -14.77 9.99 2.36
C VAL A 111 -14.36 9.07 1.22
N ALA A 112 -13.11 9.17 0.77
CA ALA A 112 -12.55 8.31 -0.26
C ALA A 112 -11.78 7.13 0.37
N TYR A 113 -12.01 5.92 -0.12
CA TYR A 113 -11.25 4.73 0.30
C TYR A 113 -11.27 3.64 -0.78
N THR A 114 -10.37 2.66 -0.70
CA THR A 114 -10.28 1.55 -1.68
C THR A 114 -11.07 0.32 -1.26
N LEU A 115 -11.60 -0.46 -2.20
CA LEU A 115 -12.32 -1.71 -1.91
C LEU A 115 -11.41 -2.94 -1.82
N SER A 116 -10.23 -2.90 -2.44
CA SER A 116 -9.35 -4.07 -2.60
C SER A 116 -7.98 -3.94 -1.92
N GLY A 117 -7.58 -2.71 -1.54
CA GLY A 117 -6.33 -2.43 -0.84
C GLY A 117 -6.39 -2.77 0.65
N ALA A 118 -5.23 -3.10 1.24
CA ALA A 118 -5.14 -3.49 2.66
C ALA A 118 -5.70 -2.42 3.62
N SER A 119 -5.40 -1.14 3.35
CA SER A 119 -5.89 0.00 4.13
C SER A 119 -7.41 0.14 4.05
N GLY A 120 -7.99 -0.01 2.87
CA GLY A 120 -9.43 0.09 2.67
C GLY A 120 -10.22 -1.08 3.27
N LEU A 121 -9.71 -2.31 3.13
CA LEU A 121 -10.29 -3.50 3.79
C LEU A 121 -10.29 -3.34 5.32
N HIS A 122 -9.19 -2.86 5.89
CA HIS A 122 -9.09 -2.55 7.32
C HIS A 122 -10.07 -1.44 7.73
N PHE A 123 -10.13 -0.35 6.98
CA PHE A 123 -11.03 0.77 7.25
C PHE A 123 -12.50 0.34 7.26
N MET A 124 -12.94 -0.44 6.26
CA MET A 124 -14.30 -0.98 6.23
C MET A 124 -14.60 -1.85 7.44
N GLU A 125 -13.64 -2.67 7.90
CA GLU A 125 -13.82 -3.50 9.09
C GLU A 125 -13.93 -2.67 10.38
N VAL A 126 -13.10 -1.64 10.52
CA VAL A 126 -13.20 -0.66 11.62
C VAL A 126 -14.59 -0.03 11.69
N LEU A 127 -15.14 0.37 10.54
CA LEU A 127 -16.47 0.96 10.46
C LEU A 127 -17.59 -0.07 10.72
N ARG A 128 -17.47 -1.28 10.16
CA ARG A 128 -18.46 -2.36 10.28
C ARG A 128 -18.64 -2.78 11.73
N THR A 129 -17.54 -3.02 12.44
CA THR A 129 -17.54 -3.41 13.86
C THR A 129 -18.15 -2.34 14.79
N ARG A 130 -18.31 -1.10 14.30
CA ARG A 130 -18.90 0.04 15.03
C ARG A 130 -20.27 0.46 14.49
N GLY A 131 -20.82 -0.25 13.50
CA GLY A 131 -22.11 0.08 12.88
C GLY A 131 -22.11 1.41 12.11
N LEU A 132 -20.96 1.85 11.60
CA LEU A 132 -20.81 3.13 10.90
C LEU A 132 -20.65 2.98 9.38
N LEU A 133 -20.44 1.76 8.89
CA LEU A 133 -20.10 1.53 7.48
C LEU A 133 -21.17 2.06 6.54
N ASP A 134 -22.44 1.67 6.74
CA ASP A 134 -23.54 2.10 5.87
C ASP A 134 -23.68 3.62 5.80
N ARG A 135 -23.53 4.29 6.95
CA ARG A 135 -23.58 5.76 7.04
C ARG A 135 -22.45 6.42 6.26
N ILE A 136 -21.24 5.87 6.28
CA ILE A 136 -20.13 6.42 5.49
C ILE A 136 -20.35 6.13 4.00
N ASP A 137 -20.82 4.93 3.67
CA ASP A 137 -20.99 4.44 2.30
C ASP A 137 -22.03 5.20 1.48
N GLU A 138 -23.03 5.80 2.13
CA GLU A 138 -24.01 6.71 1.50
C GLU A 138 -23.36 7.85 0.72
N ARG A 139 -22.16 8.29 1.12
CA ARG A 139 -21.43 9.42 0.51
C ARG A 139 -19.97 9.11 0.21
N ALA A 140 -19.58 7.84 0.23
CA ALA A 140 -18.20 7.46 0.01
C ALA A 140 -17.80 7.50 -1.47
N VAL A 141 -16.59 8.00 -1.74
CA VAL A 141 -15.95 7.87 -3.06
C VAL A 141 -15.11 6.60 -3.05
N ARG A 142 -15.68 5.52 -3.57
CA ARG A 142 -15.05 4.18 -3.52
C ARG A 142 -14.19 3.93 -4.74
N PHE A 143 -12.96 3.49 -4.51
CA PHE A 143 -12.00 3.12 -5.56
C PHE A 143 -11.85 1.60 -5.62
N GLU A 144 -11.94 1.01 -6.82
CA GLU A 144 -11.57 -0.40 -7.00
C GLU A 144 -10.07 -0.62 -6.81
N SER A 145 -9.26 0.29 -7.33
CA SER A 145 -7.81 0.44 -7.11
C SER A 145 -7.39 1.88 -7.42
N GLY A 146 -6.17 2.27 -7.06
CA GLY A 146 -5.63 3.62 -7.31
C GLY A 146 -5.30 4.39 -6.04
N LEU A 147 -5.12 5.71 -6.16
CA LEU A 147 -4.68 6.59 -5.08
C LEU A 147 -5.86 7.48 -4.61
N THR A 148 -6.29 7.32 -3.37
CA THR A 148 -7.51 7.95 -2.85
C THR A 148 -7.32 9.44 -2.59
N ALA A 149 -6.08 9.90 -2.33
CA ALA A 149 -5.77 11.32 -2.19
C ALA A 149 -6.07 12.14 -3.47
N GLU A 150 -6.17 11.50 -4.64
CA GLU A 150 -6.64 12.17 -5.86
C GLU A 150 -8.04 12.75 -5.68
N ALA A 151 -8.94 12.04 -4.97
CA ALA A 151 -10.29 12.52 -4.69
C ALA A 151 -10.33 13.74 -3.76
N VAL A 152 -9.30 13.92 -2.92
CA VAL A 152 -9.17 15.11 -2.08
C VAL A 152 -8.66 16.28 -2.92
N VAL A 153 -7.65 16.05 -3.75
CA VAL A 153 -7.04 17.09 -4.60
C VAL A 153 -8.02 17.60 -5.65
N ASP A 154 -8.86 16.74 -6.23
CA ASP A 154 -9.86 17.13 -7.24
C ASP A 154 -11.23 17.50 -6.65
N GLY A 155 -11.40 17.43 -5.33
CA GLY A 155 -12.60 17.87 -4.61
C GLY A 155 -13.76 16.87 -4.57
N ARG A 156 -13.62 15.65 -5.10
CA ARG A 156 -14.63 14.59 -4.96
C ARG A 156 -14.86 14.19 -3.50
N ALA A 157 -13.83 14.22 -2.66
CA ALA A 157 -13.88 13.89 -1.23
C ALA A 157 -13.22 14.97 -0.37
N GLU A 158 -13.64 15.07 0.89
CA GLU A 158 -12.99 15.96 1.87
C GLU A 158 -11.87 15.25 2.63
N VAL A 159 -12.00 13.93 2.76
CA VAL A 159 -11.05 13.06 3.45
C VAL A 159 -10.79 11.83 2.58
N ALA A 160 -9.54 11.41 2.47
CA ALA A 160 -9.16 10.15 1.85
C ALA A 160 -8.47 9.24 2.86
N ILE A 161 -8.74 7.94 2.84
CA ILE A 161 -8.13 6.92 3.68
C ILE A 161 -7.31 5.97 2.80
N GLN A 162 -6.03 5.77 3.11
CA GLN A 162 -5.15 4.79 2.44
C GLN A 162 -3.88 4.56 3.26
N GLN A 163 -2.94 3.73 2.78
CA GLN A 163 -1.59 3.71 3.34
C GLN A 163 -0.93 5.08 3.20
N VAL A 164 -0.18 5.51 4.22
CA VAL A 164 0.47 6.84 4.25
C VAL A 164 1.37 7.08 3.04
N SER A 165 2.14 6.08 2.61
CA SER A 165 3.02 6.22 1.43
C SER A 165 2.24 6.43 0.13
N GLU A 166 1.09 5.78 -0.02
CA GLU A 166 0.21 5.96 -1.19
C GLU A 166 -0.41 7.36 -1.19
N LEU A 167 -0.87 7.86 -0.04
CA LEU A 167 -1.39 9.23 0.09
C LEU A 167 -0.32 10.26 -0.31
N ARG A 168 0.90 10.13 0.23
CA ARG A 168 2.04 11.02 -0.05
C ARG A 168 2.50 11.00 -1.52
N SER A 169 2.19 9.93 -2.25
CA SER A 169 2.58 9.81 -3.65
C SER A 169 1.73 10.64 -4.61
N VAL A 170 0.59 11.17 -4.15
CA VAL A 170 -0.25 12.06 -4.95
C VAL A 170 0.35 13.47 -4.95
N ALA A 171 0.53 14.05 -6.14
CA ALA A 171 0.98 15.43 -6.26
C ALA A 171 -0.13 16.42 -5.89
N GLY A 172 0.25 17.57 -5.32
CA GLY A 172 -0.67 18.67 -5.01
C GLY A 172 -0.88 18.91 -3.52
N PRO A 173 -1.58 19.99 -3.16
CA PRO A 173 -1.68 20.45 -1.78
C PRO A 173 -2.64 19.58 -0.98
N HIS A 174 -2.10 18.73 -0.11
CA HIS A 174 -2.86 18.00 0.89
C HIS A 174 -1.97 17.70 2.09
N ILE A 175 -2.59 17.53 3.25
CA ILE A 175 -1.94 17.13 4.49
C ILE A 175 -2.19 15.64 4.67
N VAL A 176 -1.17 14.88 5.04
CA VAL A 176 -1.26 13.44 5.34
C VAL A 176 -0.89 13.22 6.80
N GLU A 177 -1.79 12.57 7.53
CA GLU A 177 -1.64 12.25 8.95
C GLU A 177 -2.02 10.77 9.19
N PRO A 178 -1.42 10.08 10.17
CA PRO A 178 -1.88 8.74 10.54
C PRO A 178 -3.30 8.82 11.13
N ILE A 179 -4.12 7.79 10.94
CA ILE A 179 -5.36 7.68 11.73
C ILE A 179 -5.01 7.36 13.20
N PRO A 180 -5.93 7.57 14.16
CA PRO A 180 -5.70 7.24 15.57
C PRO A 180 -5.15 5.83 15.78
N HIS A 181 -4.22 5.68 16.73
CA HIS A 181 -3.58 4.40 17.05
C HIS A 181 -4.59 3.30 17.39
N GLU A 182 -5.68 3.65 18.07
CA GLU A 182 -6.78 2.74 18.43
C GLU A 182 -7.54 2.18 17.22
N LEU A 183 -7.45 2.86 16.07
CA LEU A 183 -8.06 2.45 14.80
C LEU A 183 -7.02 1.90 13.83
N GLN A 184 -5.75 1.81 14.21
CA GLN A 184 -4.68 1.43 13.30
C GLN A 184 -4.63 -0.05 12.97
N ALA A 185 -4.10 -0.33 11.78
CA ALA A 185 -3.43 -1.58 11.45
C ALA A 185 -2.14 -1.26 10.71
N TYR A 186 -1.02 -1.75 11.25
CA TYR A 186 0.27 -1.65 10.60
C TYR A 186 0.43 -2.82 9.64
N ALA A 187 0.37 -2.53 8.35
CA ALA A 187 0.53 -3.54 7.32
C ALA A 187 2.03 -3.81 7.10
N ARG A 188 2.45 -5.05 7.32
CA ARG A 188 3.79 -5.54 6.96
C ARG A 188 3.79 -5.98 5.50
N PHE A 189 4.80 -5.59 4.76
CA PHE A 189 4.99 -5.96 3.36
C PHE A 189 6.26 -6.77 3.17
N ALA A 190 6.17 -7.78 2.32
CA ALA A 190 7.26 -8.67 2.00
C ALA A 190 7.41 -8.80 0.49
N ILE A 191 8.62 -9.14 0.05
CA ILE A 191 8.90 -9.64 -1.29
C ILE A 191 9.25 -11.13 -1.21
N GLY A 192 8.75 -11.90 -2.17
CA GLY A 192 9.06 -13.32 -2.34
C GLY A 192 9.40 -13.62 -3.78
N ALA A 193 10.41 -14.47 -4.01
CA ALA A 193 10.71 -15.00 -5.34
C ALA A 193 10.00 -16.34 -5.58
N ARG A 194 9.50 -16.56 -6.80
CA ARG A 194 8.94 -17.87 -7.16
C ARG A 194 10.01 -18.96 -7.13
N THR A 195 9.60 -20.21 -6.94
CA THR A 195 10.52 -21.34 -7.10
C THR A 195 11.11 -21.36 -8.52
N GLY A 196 12.44 -21.47 -8.60
CA GLY A 196 13.17 -21.41 -9.88
C GLY A 196 13.22 -20.02 -10.53
N ALA A 197 12.96 -18.94 -9.78
CA ALA A 197 13.22 -17.58 -10.27
C ALA A 197 14.71 -17.40 -10.64
N PRO A 198 15.02 -16.61 -11.67
CA PRO A 198 16.40 -16.29 -12.04
C PRO A 198 17.17 -15.65 -10.88
N ASP A 199 18.49 -15.86 -10.81
CA ASP A 199 19.30 -15.27 -9.74
C ASP A 199 19.22 -13.75 -9.70
N ALA A 200 19.12 -13.09 -10.87
CA ALA A 200 18.91 -11.65 -10.94
C ALA A 200 17.62 -11.17 -10.24
N ALA A 201 16.56 -11.99 -10.23
CA ALA A 201 15.33 -11.68 -9.49
C ALA A 201 15.54 -11.78 -7.97
N LYS A 202 16.28 -12.81 -7.52
CA LYS A 202 16.66 -12.97 -6.11
C LYS A 202 17.57 -11.82 -5.66
N ASP A 203 18.50 -11.41 -6.52
CA ASP A 203 19.39 -10.27 -6.25
C ASP A 203 18.59 -8.96 -6.14
N PHE A 204 17.58 -8.76 -6.99
CA PHE A 204 16.67 -7.62 -6.86
C PHE A 204 15.90 -7.67 -5.53
N ALA A 205 15.40 -8.84 -5.12
CA ALA A 205 14.71 -9.00 -3.84
C ALA A 205 15.62 -8.66 -2.65
N ARG A 206 16.89 -9.08 -2.69
CA ARG A 206 17.90 -8.70 -1.68
C ARG A 206 18.23 -7.21 -1.72
N ALA A 207 18.24 -6.58 -2.91
CA ALA A 207 18.47 -5.15 -3.01
C ALA A 207 17.41 -4.32 -2.26
N LEU A 208 16.17 -4.83 -2.14
CA LEU A 208 15.09 -4.15 -1.40
C LEU A 208 15.30 -4.13 0.12
N THR A 209 16.12 -5.03 0.66
CA THR A 209 16.47 -5.03 2.10
C THR A 209 17.75 -4.23 2.40
N GLY A 210 18.46 -3.78 1.36
CA GLY A 210 19.66 -2.97 1.48
C GLY A 210 19.38 -1.51 1.82
N ALA A 211 20.37 -0.82 2.40
CA ALA A 211 20.26 0.57 2.85
C ALA A 211 19.71 1.53 1.77
N PRO A 212 20.16 1.51 0.50
CA PRO A 212 19.62 2.44 -0.50
C PRO A 212 18.10 2.30 -0.74
N ALA A 213 17.56 1.07 -0.70
CA ALA A 213 16.13 0.85 -0.85
C ALA A 213 15.37 1.25 0.43
N GLN A 214 15.91 0.94 1.60
CA GLN A 214 15.31 1.31 2.88
C GLN A 214 15.28 2.84 3.08
N ASP A 215 16.30 3.58 2.64
CA ASP A 215 16.30 5.04 2.64
C ASP A 215 15.20 5.61 1.73
N ALA A 216 15.03 5.02 0.54
CA ALA A 216 13.93 5.40 -0.37
C ALA A 216 12.55 5.09 0.22
N PHE A 217 12.39 3.95 0.91
CA PHE A 217 11.15 3.60 1.61
C PHE A 217 10.87 4.56 2.77
N ALA A 218 11.89 4.91 3.57
CA ALA A 218 11.77 5.88 4.65
C ALA A 218 11.34 7.26 4.15
N ALA A 219 11.93 7.73 3.04
CA ALA A 219 11.54 8.98 2.40
C ALA A 219 10.06 8.98 1.96
N ALA A 220 9.52 7.83 1.59
CA ALA A 220 8.10 7.65 1.25
C ALA A 220 7.18 7.50 2.49
N GLY A 221 7.72 7.48 3.71
CA GLY A 221 6.95 7.32 4.94
C GLY A 221 6.71 5.88 5.37
N LEU A 222 7.52 4.95 4.89
CA LEU A 222 7.52 3.55 5.33
C LEU A 222 8.57 3.34 6.41
N SER A 223 8.28 2.44 7.35
CA SER A 223 9.23 2.04 8.39
C SER A 223 9.91 0.72 8.02
N THR A 224 11.09 0.47 8.59
CA THR A 224 11.73 -0.84 8.52
C THR A 224 10.84 -1.94 9.15
N PRO A 225 10.90 -3.19 8.67
CA PRO A 225 10.22 -4.36 9.24
C PRO A 225 10.41 -4.61 10.74
#